data_AF-A0A842UQG7-F1
#
_entry.id   AF-A0A842UQG7-F1
#
_cell.length_a   1.000
_cell.length_b   1.000
_cell.length_c   1.000
_cell.angle_alpha   90.00
_cell.angle_beta   90.00
_cell.angle_gamma   90.00
#
_symmetry.space_group_name_H-M   'P 1'
#
loop_
_entity.id
_entity.type
_entity.pdbx_description
1 polymer ?
#
loop_
_entity_poly.entity_id
_entity_poly.type
_entity_poly.pdbx_seq_one_letter_code
_entity_poly.pdbx_strand_id
1 'polypeptide(L)'
;MGPAVAGTVEKGGDYEENIIKEAEEELGLKNIKPKKSKKIKNKGRYNHFTQWFTLITDKDIEEFRIEEKEVEEIKWFRKQELLEQLKNNPQNFLPKMREYVELFD
;
A
#
# COMPACT_ATOMS: atom_id res chain seq x y z
N MET A 1 0.60 -10.21 2.38
CA MET A 1 0.25 -8.81 2.70
C MET A 1 1.39 -7.86 2.34
N GLY A 2 1.06 -6.78 1.62
CA GLY A 2 1.98 -5.76 1.15
C GLY A 2 1.56 -4.36 1.60
N PRO A 3 1.89 -3.30 0.83
CA PRO A 3 1.27 -1.99 1.07
C PRO A 3 -0.25 -2.04 0.89
N ALA A 4 -0.95 -1.03 1.40
CA ALA A 4 -2.42 -0.97 1.36
C ALA A 4 -2.99 -0.95 -0.08
N VAL A 5 -2.29 -0.30 -1.01
CA VAL A 5 -2.63 -0.20 -2.44
C VAL A 5 -1.33 -0.18 -3.24
N ALA A 6 -1.28 -0.85 -4.40
CA ALA A 6 -0.11 -0.79 -5.28
C ALA A 6 -0.46 -1.06 -6.74
N GLY A 7 -0.12 -0.11 -7.62
CA GLY A 7 -0.34 -0.23 -9.06
C GLY A 7 0.92 -0.02 -9.90
N THR A 8 0.80 -0.38 -11.19
CA THR A 8 1.83 -0.09 -12.20
C THR A 8 1.36 1.05 -13.08
N VAL A 9 2.16 2.13 -13.12
CA VAL A 9 1.87 3.28 -13.96
C VAL A 9 1.90 2.91 -15.44
N GLU A 10 0.80 3.21 -16.14
CA GLU A 10 0.70 3.04 -17.59
C GLU A 10 1.64 3.99 -18.35
N LYS A 11 1.91 3.68 -19.62
CA LYS A 11 2.83 4.48 -20.44
C LYS A 11 2.33 5.92 -20.56
N GLY A 12 3.09 6.86 -20.00
CA GLY A 12 2.77 8.29 -20.01
C GLY A 12 1.90 8.77 -18.84
N GLY A 13 1.53 7.88 -17.92
CA GLY A 13 0.76 8.21 -16.72
C GLY A 13 1.61 8.85 -15.61
N ASP A 14 0.92 9.48 -14.66
CA ASP A 14 1.50 10.04 -13.44
C ASP A 14 1.31 9.11 -12.24
N TYR A 15 2.26 9.15 -11.29
CA TYR A 15 2.21 8.30 -10.10
C TYR A 15 1.08 8.65 -9.14
N GLU A 16 0.74 9.93 -9.01
CA GLU A 16 -0.31 10.41 -8.10
C GLU A 16 -1.70 10.07 -8.65
N GLU A 17 -1.92 10.31 -9.93
CA GLU A 17 -3.16 9.90 -10.61
C GLU A 17 -3.34 8.38 -10.54
N ASN A 18 -2.26 7.61 -10.76
CA ASN A 18 -2.33 6.15 -10.67
C ASN A 18 -2.69 5.70 -9.25
N ILE A 19 -2.02 6.19 -8.21
CA ILE A 19 -2.32 5.71 -6.84
C ILE A 19 -3.73 6.11 -6.37
N ILE A 20 -4.26 7.24 -6.84
CA ILE A 20 -5.65 7.64 -6.56
C ILE A 20 -6.63 6.70 -7.26
N LYS A 21 -6.39 6.38 -8.53
CA LYS A 21 -7.20 5.43 -9.30
C LYS A 21 -7.22 4.04 -8.64
N GLU A 22 -6.05 3.48 -8.34
CA GLU A 22 -5.95 2.15 -7.71
C GLU A 22 -6.60 2.13 -6.32
N ALA A 23 -6.46 3.20 -5.53
CA ALA A 23 -7.11 3.26 -4.22
C ALA A 23 -8.64 3.32 -4.30
N GLU A 24 -9.18 3.93 -5.36
CA GLU A 24 -10.62 3.88 -5.65
C GLU A 24 -11.06 2.50 -6.14
N GLU A 25 -10.28 1.86 -7.02
CA GLU A 25 -10.60 0.55 -7.61
C GLU A 25 -10.47 -0.59 -6.59
N GLU A 26 -9.38 -0.67 -5.84
CA GLU A 26 -9.09 -1.75 -4.89
C GLU A 26 -9.88 -1.61 -3.58
N LEU A 27 -10.03 -0.38 -3.06
CA LEU A 27 -10.51 -0.10 -1.70
C LEU A 27 -11.74 0.82 -1.64
N GLY A 28 -12.19 1.37 -2.77
CA GLY A 28 -13.31 2.32 -2.81
C GLY A 28 -12.99 3.71 -2.24
N LEU A 29 -11.71 4.05 -2.07
CA LEU A 29 -11.30 5.32 -1.49
C LEU A 29 -11.41 6.47 -2.49
N LYS A 30 -12.39 7.35 -2.28
CA LYS A 30 -12.67 8.50 -3.15
C LYS A 30 -12.28 9.82 -2.48
N ASN A 31 -11.97 10.83 -3.29
CA ASN A 31 -11.65 12.20 -2.85
C ASN A 31 -10.47 12.27 -1.85
N ILE A 32 -9.52 11.33 -1.97
CA ILE A 32 -8.34 11.27 -1.12
C ILE A 32 -7.24 12.23 -1.61
N LYS A 33 -6.34 12.62 -0.71
CA LYS A 33 -5.12 13.38 -1.03
C LYS A 33 -3.90 12.68 -0.44
N PRO A 34 -3.36 11.66 -1.12
CA PRO A 34 -2.17 10.96 -0.65
C PRO A 34 -0.98 11.90 -0.56
N LYS A 35 -0.21 11.82 0.53
CA LYS A 35 1.03 12.56 0.69
C LYS A 35 2.16 11.80 -0.02
N LYS A 36 2.79 12.45 -0.99
CA LYS A 36 3.98 11.91 -1.67
C LYS A 36 5.14 11.72 -0.68
N SER A 37 5.78 10.57 -0.75
CA SER A 37 6.93 10.18 0.08
C SER A 37 8.15 9.85 -0.80
N LYS A 38 9.03 8.96 -0.34
CA LYS A 38 10.28 8.58 -1.02
C LYS A 38 10.02 7.96 -2.40
N LYS A 39 10.91 8.25 -3.35
CA LYS A 39 11.01 7.52 -4.62
C LYS A 39 12.24 6.63 -4.58
N ILE A 40 12.06 5.33 -4.83
CA ILE A 40 13.14 4.35 -4.76
C ILE A 40 13.32 3.64 -6.11
N LYS A 41 14.55 3.22 -6.40
CA LYS A 41 14.85 2.31 -7.51
C LYS A 41 15.01 0.90 -6.97
N ASN A 42 14.10 0.01 -7.34
CA ASN A 42 14.20 -1.41 -7.06
C ASN A 42 15.10 -2.07 -8.10
N LYS A 43 16.18 -2.71 -7.65
CA LYS A 43 17.16 -3.42 -8.51
C LYS A 43 17.06 -4.95 -8.35
N GLY A 44 15.87 -5.46 -8.03
CA GLY A 44 15.63 -6.89 -7.82
C GLY A 44 15.39 -7.64 -9.13
N ARG A 45 14.71 -8.78 -9.04
CA ARG A 45 14.22 -9.55 -10.21
C ARG A 45 13.52 -8.65 -11.23
N TYR A 46 12.74 -7.70 -10.73
CA TYR A 46 12.12 -6.65 -11.53
C TYR A 46 12.84 -5.34 -11.23
N ASN A 47 13.33 -4.69 -12.28
CA ASN A 47 14.03 -3.41 -12.20
C ASN A 47 13.04 -2.29 -12.53
N HIS A 48 12.64 -1.52 -11.52
CA HIS A 48 11.64 -0.47 -11.66
C HIS A 48 11.84 0.65 -10.64
N PHE A 49 11.20 1.79 -10.88
CA PHE A 49 11.08 2.86 -9.91
C PHE A 49 9.73 2.77 -9.20
N THR A 50 9.73 2.96 -7.89
CA THR A 50 8.52 3.01 -7.06
C THR A 50 8.44 4.37 -6.38
N GLN A 51 7.33 5.06 -6.56
CA GLN A 51 6.99 6.26 -5.82
C GLN A 51 6.06 5.86 -4.66
N TRP A 52 6.48 6.13 -3.43
CA TRP A 52 5.66 5.86 -2.25
C TRP A 52 4.73 7.03 -1.96
N PHE A 53 3.55 6.70 -1.43
CA PHE A 53 2.56 7.63 -0.90
C PHE A 53 2.05 7.14 0.45
N THR A 54 1.64 8.06 1.32
CA THR A 54 0.97 7.75 2.58
C THR A 54 -0.37 8.47 2.64
N LEU A 55 -1.35 7.86 3.29
CA LEU A 55 -2.68 8.44 3.50
C LEU A 55 -3.06 8.23 4.97
N ILE A 56 -3.61 9.26 5.60
CA ILE A 56 -4.25 9.17 6.91
C ILE A 56 -5.75 9.20 6.65
N THR A 57 -6.46 8.20 7.16
CA THR A 57 -7.92 8.11 7.08
C THR A 57 -8.45 7.58 8.40
N ASP A 58 -9.64 8.05 8.77
CA ASP A 58 -10.38 7.59 9.94
C ASP A 58 -11.65 6.92 9.40
N LYS A 59 -11.49 5.64 9.04
CA LYS A 59 -12.53 4.82 8.41
C LYS A 59 -12.60 3.47 9.08
N ASP A 60 -13.81 3.04 9.38
CA ASP A 60 -14.07 1.67 9.80
C ASP A 60 -13.90 0.71 8.62
N ILE A 61 -13.59 -0.57 8.91
CA ILE A 61 -13.30 -1.57 7.88
C ILE A 61 -14.50 -1.77 6.95
N GLU A 62 -15.72 -1.65 7.50
CA GLU A 62 -16.99 -1.81 6.81
C GLU A 62 -17.29 -0.66 5.82
N GLU A 63 -16.57 0.47 5.92
CA GLU A 63 -16.70 1.57 4.96
C GLU A 63 -15.92 1.37 3.66
N PHE A 64 -15.00 0.40 3.65
CA PHE A 64 -14.23 0.08 2.45
C PHE A 64 -15.07 -0.76 1.50
N ARG A 65 -14.93 -0.48 0.21
CA ARG A 65 -15.51 -1.31 -0.85
C ARG A 65 -14.38 -2.03 -1.55
N ILE A 66 -14.17 -3.29 -1.17
CA ILE A 66 -13.09 -4.11 -1.72
C ILE A 66 -13.47 -4.64 -3.10
N GLU A 67 -12.48 -4.70 -3.99
CA GLU A 67 -12.56 -5.54 -5.20
C GLU A 67 -11.96 -6.91 -4.90
N GLU A 68 -12.82 -7.94 -4.81
CA GLU A 68 -12.47 -9.28 -4.30
C GLU A 68 -11.38 -10.01 -5.12
N LYS A 69 -11.12 -9.56 -6.35
CA LYS A 69 -10.03 -10.12 -7.19
C LYS A 69 -8.64 -9.61 -6.80
N GLU A 70 -8.57 -8.42 -6.21
CA GLU A 70 -7.32 -7.75 -5.83
C GLU A 70 -7.12 -7.77 -4.30
N VAL A 71 -8.21 -7.68 -3.53
CA VAL A 71 -8.19 -7.58 -2.08
C VAL A 71 -9.00 -8.72 -1.45
N GLU A 72 -8.30 -9.61 -0.74
CA GLU A 72 -8.91 -10.74 -0.02
C GLU A 72 -9.50 -10.31 1.35
N GLU A 73 -8.77 -9.48 2.10
CA GLU A 73 -9.16 -9.04 3.44
C GLU A 73 -8.54 -7.65 3.76
N ILE A 74 -9.25 -6.84 4.54
CA ILE A 74 -8.72 -5.61 5.14
C ILE A 74 -8.60 -5.80 6.65
N LYS A 75 -7.45 -5.38 7.19
CA LYS A 75 -7.24 -5.31 8.63
C LYS A 75 -6.46 -4.07 9.04
N TRP A 76 -6.97 -3.35 10.03
CA TRP A 76 -6.22 -2.32 10.74
C TRP A 76 -5.27 -2.96 11.75
N PHE A 77 -4.03 -2.47 11.78
CA PHE A 77 -3.02 -2.90 12.74
C PHE A 77 -2.54 -1.72 13.57
N ARG A 78 -2.32 -1.95 14.87
CA ARG A 78 -1.41 -1.09 15.64
C ARG A 78 0.02 -1.32 15.16
N LYS A 79 0.87 -0.28 15.14
CA LYS A 79 2.27 -0.37 14.71
C LYS A 79 3.02 -1.53 15.38
N GLN A 80 2.87 -1.70 16.69
CA GLN A 80 3.50 -2.80 17.45
C GLN A 80 2.96 -4.18 17.07
N GLU A 81 1.64 -4.32 16.88
CA GLU A 81 1.01 -5.57 16.44
C GLU A 81 1.55 -5.99 15.06
N LEU A 82 1.66 -5.04 14.12
CA LEU A 82 2.23 -5.31 12.80
C LEU A 82 3.70 -5.78 12.90
N LEU A 83 4.50 -5.15 13.75
CA LEU A 83 5.90 -5.55 13.97
C LEU A 83 6.03 -6.96 14.57
N GLU A 84 5.15 -7.32 15.50
CA GLU A 84 5.08 -8.68 16.07
C GLU A 84 4.67 -9.71 15.01
N GLN A 85 3.66 -9.39 14.19
CA GLN A 85 3.23 -10.27 13.09
C GLN A 85 4.32 -10.47 12.03
N LEU A 86 5.04 -9.42 11.66
CA LEU A 86 6.18 -9.51 10.75
C LEU A 86 7.31 -10.39 11.30
N LYS A 87 7.47 -10.44 12.62
CA LYS A 87 8.47 -11.28 13.28
C LYS A 87 8.02 -12.75 13.37
N ASN A 88 6.76 -12.98 13.76
CA ASN A 88 6.26 -14.31 14.11
C ASN A 88 5.68 -15.05 12.90
N ASN A 89 5.15 -14.33 11.90
CA ASN A 89 4.50 -14.87 10.72
C ASN A 89 5.03 -14.24 9.41
N PRO A 90 6.35 -14.14 9.18
CA PRO A 90 6.94 -13.41 8.06
C PRO A 90 6.48 -13.90 6.68
N GLN A 91 6.11 -15.19 6.56
CA GLN A 91 5.61 -15.80 5.33
C GLN A 91 4.28 -15.20 4.84
N ASN A 92 3.53 -14.54 5.72
CA ASN A 92 2.27 -13.88 5.38
C ASN A 92 2.49 -12.50 4.75
N PHE A 93 3.75 -12.02 4.67
CA PHE A 93 4.10 -10.67 4.23
C PHE A 93 5.07 -10.69 3.04
N LEU A 94 5.06 -9.60 2.27
CA LEU A 94 6.11 -9.40 1.28
C LEU A 94 7.48 -9.30 1.99
N PRO A 95 8.57 -9.85 1.41
CA PRO A 95 9.88 -9.92 2.08
C PRO A 95 10.42 -8.58 2.60
N LYS A 96 10.07 -7.48 1.93
CA LYS A 96 10.49 -6.12 2.28
C LYS A 96 9.51 -5.35 3.15
N MET A 97 8.42 -5.96 3.60
CA MET A 97 7.37 -5.28 4.35
C MET A 97 7.92 -4.60 5.63
N ARG A 98 8.94 -5.18 6.26
CA ARG A 98 9.61 -4.58 7.41
C ARG A 98 10.27 -3.23 7.09
N GLU A 99 10.88 -3.09 5.91
CA GLU A 99 11.46 -1.82 5.44
C GLU A 99 10.34 -0.78 5.19
N TYR A 100 9.15 -1.24 4.78
CA TYR A 100 8.02 -0.34 4.50
C TYR A 100 7.44 0.26 5.78
N VAL A 101 7.49 -0.46 6.90
CA VAL A 101 7.01 0.07 8.19
C VAL A 101 7.82 1.30 8.65
N GLU A 102 9.07 1.41 8.23
CA GLU A 102 9.93 2.57 8.52
C GLU A 102 9.59 3.81 7.66
N LEU A 103 8.66 3.68 6.70
CA LEU A 103 8.14 4.83 5.94
C LEU A 103 7.05 5.59 6.71
N PHE A 104 6.52 5.01 7.79
CA PHE A 104 5.54 5.64 8.65
C PHE A 104 6.24 6.21 9.89
N ASP A 105 6.25 7.55 9.99
CA ASP A 105 6.71 8.26 11.19
C ASP A 105 5.78 7.95 12.38
#